data_AF-A0A510KIN6-F1
#
_entry.id   AF-A0A510KIN6-F1
#
_cell.length_a   1.000
_cell.length_b   1.000
_cell.length_c   1.000
_cell.angle_alpha   90.00
_cell.angle_beta   90.00
_cell.angle_gamma   90.00
#
_symmetry.space_group_name_H-M   'P 1'
#
loop_
_entity.id
_entity.type
_entity.pdbx_description
1 polymer ?
#
loop_
_entity_poly.entity_id
_entity_poly.type
_entity_poly.pdbx_seq_one_letter_code
_entity_poly.pdbx_strand_id
1 'polypeptide(L)'
;MNNIKFLTSGKNENKLYTFLGGFAGLIIATLFGFWVAQINDSTAVVPIVALGASSAGVVLGNFFGKRQKEKSKETDSWNEVEEVGKVKKSRFNNPYDEFEMTPFGMIITVVFSYLSIYLSEVLNLAVIFKKQYPDTKFFDILIEVITNIFNVDWARQYLVGYWIFLTIFIAVFAIGGLFWKRKLKKMKDENRKAGDLF
;
A
#
# COMPACT_ATOMS: atom_id res chain seq x y z
N MET A 1 16.32 10.43 24.52
CA MET A 1 16.43 10.25 23.06
C MET A 1 15.57 9.05 22.68
N ASN A 2 14.33 9.24 22.20
CA ASN A 2 13.40 8.12 21.94
C ASN A 2 13.38 7.77 20.45
N ASN A 3 13.82 6.56 20.15
CA ASN A 3 13.75 5.92 18.84
C ASN A 3 12.31 5.94 18.31
N ILE A 4 12.18 6.41 17.08
CA ILE A 4 10.94 6.39 16.31
C ILE A 4 10.65 4.92 15.99
N LYS A 5 9.83 4.26 16.81
CA LYS A 5 9.35 2.88 16.57
C LYS A 5 8.52 2.73 15.28
N PHE A 6 8.14 3.84 14.65
CA PHE A 6 7.45 3.87 13.34
C PHE A 6 8.41 3.90 12.13
N LEU A 7 9.71 4.14 12.38
CA LEU A 7 10.79 4.17 11.40
C LEU A 7 11.95 3.27 11.84
N THR A 8 11.71 2.34 12.75
CA THR A 8 12.61 1.21 12.88
C THR A 8 12.55 0.46 11.56
N SER A 9 13.61 0.59 10.76
CA SER A 9 13.96 -0.39 9.75
C SER A 9 13.91 -1.74 10.45
N GLY A 10 12.77 -2.39 10.34
CA GLY A 10 12.54 -3.67 10.95
C GLY A 10 13.47 -4.62 10.25
N LYS A 11 14.53 -5.05 10.94
CA LYS A 11 15.43 -6.15 10.55
C LYS A 11 14.68 -7.46 10.18
N ASN A 12 13.35 -7.46 10.26
CA ASN A 12 12.42 -8.55 10.01
C ASN A 12 11.45 -8.31 8.83
N GLU A 13 11.63 -7.29 7.99
CA GLU A 13 10.76 -7.12 6.82
C GLU A 13 10.92 -8.27 5.81
N ASN A 14 9.81 -8.81 5.31
CA ASN A 14 9.83 -9.79 4.23
C ASN A 14 9.42 -9.09 2.92
N LYS A 15 10.43 -8.51 2.24
CA LYS A 15 10.23 -7.67 1.05
C LYS A 15 9.43 -8.37 -0.04
N LEU A 16 9.68 -9.67 -0.26
CA LEU A 16 8.98 -10.46 -1.26
C LEU A 16 7.47 -10.54 -0.97
N TYR A 17 7.10 -10.91 0.24
CA TYR A 17 5.69 -11.01 0.64
C TYR A 17 5.00 -9.65 0.67
N THR A 18 5.72 -8.61 1.09
CA THR A 18 5.23 -7.22 1.05
C THR A 18 4.94 -6.80 -0.39
N PHE A 19 5.84 -7.12 -1.32
CA PHE A 19 5.66 -6.87 -2.75
C PHE A 19 4.50 -7.66 -3.33
N LEU A 20 4.43 -8.97 -3.08
CA LEU A 20 3.35 -9.84 -3.57
C LEU A 20 1.97 -9.41 -3.05
N GLY A 21 1.89 -9.06 -1.76
CA GLY A 21 0.67 -8.51 -1.18
C GLY A 21 0.28 -7.19 -1.82
N GLY A 22 1.25 -6.28 -2.00
CA GLY A 22 1.02 -5.03 -2.75
C GLY A 22 0.55 -5.29 -4.18
N PHE A 23 1.14 -6.28 -4.87
CA PHE A 23 0.81 -6.62 -6.25
C PHE A 23 -0.61 -7.18 -6.38
N ALA A 24 -1.05 -8.01 -5.42
CA ALA A 24 -2.44 -8.42 -5.33
C ALA A 24 -3.37 -7.20 -5.12
N GLY A 25 -2.99 -6.27 -4.24
CA GLY A 25 -3.69 -5.01 -4.04
C GLY A 25 -3.78 -4.16 -5.32
N LEU A 26 -2.72 -4.11 -6.12
CA LEU A 26 -2.68 -3.45 -7.42
C LEU A 26 -3.70 -4.07 -8.40
N ILE A 27 -3.76 -5.40 -8.49
CA ILE A 27 -4.70 -6.08 -9.38
C ILE A 27 -6.15 -5.75 -8.96
N ILE A 28 -6.46 -5.86 -7.67
CA ILE A 28 -7.80 -5.57 -7.14
C ILE A 28 -8.18 -4.11 -7.40
N ALA A 29 -7.29 -3.17 -7.12
CA ALA A 29 -7.51 -1.75 -7.39
C ALA A 29 -7.77 -1.47 -8.87
N THR A 30 -6.97 -2.07 -9.76
CA THR A 30 -7.07 -1.89 -11.21
C THR A 30 -8.43 -2.38 -11.73
N LEU A 31 -8.85 -3.58 -11.32
CA LEU A 31 -10.13 -4.15 -11.72
C LEU A 31 -11.32 -3.35 -11.18
N PHE A 32 -11.23 -2.89 -9.93
CA PHE A 32 -12.26 -2.03 -9.35
C PHE A 32 -12.36 -0.70 -10.08
N GLY A 33 -11.24 -0.02 -10.33
CA GLY A 33 -11.20 1.24 -11.08
C GLY A 33 -11.77 1.09 -12.48
N PHE A 34 -11.41 -0.02 -13.16
CA PHE A 34 -11.98 -0.35 -14.47
C PHE A 34 -13.49 -0.53 -14.41
N TRP A 35 -14.01 -1.25 -13.42
CA TRP A 35 -15.45 -1.46 -13.24
C TRP A 35 -16.19 -0.15 -12.96
N VAL A 36 -15.63 0.72 -12.10
CA VAL A 36 -16.16 2.06 -11.83
C VAL A 36 -16.22 2.91 -13.10
N ALA A 37 -15.18 2.86 -13.94
CA ALA A 37 -15.15 3.58 -15.21
C ALA A 37 -16.25 3.11 -16.17
N GLN A 38 -16.58 1.81 -16.18
CA GLN A 38 -17.65 1.26 -17.04
C GLN A 38 -19.05 1.69 -16.62
N ILE A 39 -19.29 1.95 -15.32
CA ILE A 39 -20.59 2.43 -14.82
C ILE A 39 -20.75 3.96 -14.90
N ASN A 40 -19.80 4.65 -15.55
CA ASN A 40 -19.80 6.09 -15.86
C ASN A 40 -19.86 7.04 -14.65
N ASP A 41 -19.41 6.56 -13.49
CA ASP A 41 -19.30 7.37 -12.28
C ASP A 41 -17.86 7.91 -12.18
N SER A 42 -17.65 9.15 -12.65
CA SER A 42 -16.37 9.85 -12.52
C SER A 42 -16.15 10.26 -11.07
N THR A 43 -15.75 9.32 -10.23
CA THR A 43 -15.82 9.52 -8.78
C THR A 43 -14.42 9.59 -8.17
N ALA A 44 -14.25 10.51 -7.21
CA ALA A 44 -13.10 10.61 -6.31
C ALA A 44 -12.77 9.30 -5.54
N VAL A 45 -13.65 8.30 -5.65
CA VAL A 45 -13.50 6.95 -5.12
C VAL A 45 -12.32 6.20 -5.75
N VAL A 46 -12.01 6.41 -7.03
CA VAL A 46 -10.94 5.64 -7.72
C VAL A 46 -9.58 5.84 -7.04
N PRO A 47 -9.10 7.07 -6.79
CA PRO A 47 -7.86 7.29 -6.03
C PRO A 47 -7.88 6.74 -4.61
N ILE A 48 -9.04 6.80 -3.93
CA ILE A 48 -9.18 6.30 -2.55
C ILE A 48 -9.03 4.79 -2.51
N VAL A 49 -9.68 4.07 -3.44
CA VAL A 49 -9.57 2.61 -3.53
C VAL A 49 -8.18 2.19 -4.00
N ALA A 50 -7.58 2.92 -4.94
CA ALA A 50 -6.20 2.67 -5.36
C ALA A 50 -5.22 2.74 -4.18
N LEU A 51 -5.35 3.75 -3.32
CA LEU A 51 -4.52 3.87 -2.12
C LEU A 51 -4.88 2.82 -1.06
N GLY A 52 -6.16 2.62 -0.81
CA GLY A 52 -6.69 1.69 0.19
C GLY A 52 -6.31 0.23 -0.10
N ALA A 53 -6.59 -0.26 -1.31
CA ALA A 53 -6.31 -1.64 -1.70
C ALA A 53 -4.81 -1.93 -1.76
N SER A 54 -3.99 -1.00 -2.30
CA SER A 54 -2.53 -1.18 -2.30
C SER A 54 -1.94 -1.16 -0.88
N SER A 55 -2.46 -0.31 0.01
CA SER A 55 -2.01 -0.27 1.42
C SER A 55 -2.40 -1.56 2.17
N ALA A 56 -3.65 -2.01 2.04
CA ALA A 56 -4.13 -3.26 2.63
C ALA A 56 -3.32 -4.47 2.13
N GLY A 57 -3.08 -4.55 0.82
CA GLY A 57 -2.27 -5.62 0.22
C GLY A 57 -0.86 -5.67 0.78
N VAL A 58 -0.17 -4.53 0.86
CA VAL A 58 1.18 -4.41 1.44
C VAL A 58 1.20 -4.84 2.91
N VAL A 59 0.25 -4.37 3.70
CA VAL A 59 0.17 -4.64 5.14
C VAL A 59 -0.12 -6.13 5.39
N LEU A 60 -1.08 -6.72 4.68
CA LEU A 60 -1.39 -8.14 4.76
C LEU A 60 -0.22 -9.00 4.27
N GLY A 61 0.42 -8.62 3.18
CA GLY A 61 1.61 -9.30 2.66
C GLY A 61 2.72 -9.34 3.70
N ASN A 62 3.05 -8.20 4.31
CA ASN A 62 4.06 -8.13 5.37
C ASN A 62 3.69 -9.02 6.58
N PHE A 63 2.42 -9.01 7.00
CA PHE A 63 1.91 -9.86 8.08
C PHE A 63 2.11 -11.36 7.79
N PHE A 64 1.70 -11.84 6.62
CA PHE A 64 1.91 -13.24 6.22
C PHE A 64 3.40 -13.58 6.11
N GLY A 65 4.21 -12.65 5.60
CA GLY A 65 5.65 -12.82 5.48
C GLY A 65 6.38 -12.92 6.84
N LYS A 66 5.89 -12.23 7.88
CA LYS A 66 6.38 -12.37 9.26
C LYS A 66 6.03 -13.74 9.83
N ARG A 67 4.77 -14.19 9.69
CA ARG A 67 4.32 -15.51 10.18
C ARG A 67 5.07 -16.67 9.52
N GLN A 68 5.41 -16.58 8.24
CA GLN A 68 6.16 -17.64 7.58
C GLN A 68 7.61 -17.73 8.11
N LYS A 69 8.27 -16.58 8.35
CA LYS A 69 9.63 -16.55 8.93
C LYS A 69 9.67 -17.07 10.37
N GLU A 70 8.61 -16.86 11.14
CA GLU A 70 8.49 -17.42 12.49
C GLU A 70 8.36 -18.95 12.45
N LYS A 71 7.53 -19.47 11.55
CA LYS A 71 7.42 -20.92 11.33
C LYS A 71 8.74 -21.55 10.90
N SER A 72 9.49 -20.94 9.99
CA SER A 72 10.79 -21.50 9.56
C SER A 72 11.80 -21.52 10.70
N LYS A 73 11.88 -20.45 11.51
CA LYS A 73 12.77 -20.41 12.68
C LYS A 73 12.40 -21.43 13.75
N GLU A 74 11.10 -21.68 13.96
CA GLU A 74 10.65 -22.73 14.88
C GLU A 74 11.14 -24.09 14.39
N THR A 75 10.99 -24.40 13.09
CA THR A 75 11.49 -25.65 12.49
C THR A 75 13.01 -25.79 12.60
N ASP A 76 13.78 -24.73 12.34
CA ASP A 76 15.24 -24.75 12.46
C ASP A 76 15.69 -24.94 13.92
N SER A 77 14.96 -24.37 14.90
CA SER A 77 15.28 -24.51 16.32
C SER A 77 15.06 -25.90 16.91
N TRP A 78 14.26 -26.76 16.26
CA TRP A 78 14.17 -28.18 16.64
C TRP A 78 15.39 -29.00 16.19
N ASN A 79 16.18 -28.47 15.24
CA ASN A 79 17.40 -29.11 14.73
C ASN A 79 18.68 -28.63 15.44
N GLU A 80 18.61 -27.56 16.22
CA GLU A 80 19.71 -27.13 17.10
C GLU A 80 19.42 -27.57 18.54
N VAL A 81 20.31 -28.40 19.09
CA VAL A 81 20.26 -28.83 20.51
C VAL A 81 20.19 -27.58 21.39
N GLU A 82 19.07 -27.44 22.12
CA GLU A 82 18.72 -26.29 22.96
C GLU A 82 19.86 -25.91 23.93
N GLU A 83 20.59 -24.82 23.67
CA GLU A 83 21.37 -24.15 24.71
C GLU A 83 20.40 -23.44 25.68
N VAL A 84 20.08 -24.16 26.75
CA VAL A 84 19.28 -23.73 27.89
C VAL A 84 19.88 -22.45 28.49
N GLY A 85 19.22 -21.31 28.30
CA GLY A 85 19.62 -20.06 28.96
C GLY A 85 19.05 -18.76 28.39
N LYS A 86 18.51 -18.75 27.18
CA LYS A 86 17.95 -17.51 26.60
C LYS A 86 16.47 -17.36 26.96
N VAL A 87 16.22 -16.44 27.90
CA VAL A 87 14.89 -15.99 28.35
C VAL A 87 13.89 -15.95 27.20
N LYS A 88 12.90 -16.85 27.24
CA LYS A 88 11.75 -16.86 26.32
C LYS A 88 11.06 -15.49 26.40
N LYS A 89 11.26 -14.65 25.39
CA LYS A 89 10.47 -13.43 25.24
C LYS A 89 8.99 -13.83 25.11
N SER A 90 8.13 -13.12 25.85
CA SER A 90 6.68 -13.34 25.89
C SER A 90 6.08 -13.55 24.50
N ARG A 91 5.23 -14.59 24.36
CA ARG A 91 4.47 -14.93 23.14
C ARG A 91 3.30 -13.98 22.87
N PHE A 92 3.01 -13.05 23.78
CA PHE A 92 1.98 -12.03 23.57
C PHE A 92 2.60 -10.79 22.96
N ASN A 93 2.88 -10.83 21.66
CA ASN A 93 3.01 -9.60 20.88
C ASN A 93 1.61 -9.06 20.60
N ASN A 94 1.46 -7.74 20.75
CA ASN A 94 0.22 -7.07 20.39
C ASN A 94 -0.01 -7.23 18.88
N PRO A 95 -1.14 -7.76 18.39
CA PRO A 95 -1.36 -7.96 16.95
C PRO A 95 -1.22 -6.66 16.15
N TYR A 96 -1.43 -5.50 16.77
CA TYR A 96 -1.21 -4.18 16.17
C TYR A 96 0.27 -3.88 15.84
N ASP A 97 1.25 -4.48 16.52
CA ASP A 97 2.69 -4.38 16.16
C ASP A 97 3.02 -5.25 14.92
N GLU A 98 2.12 -6.16 14.50
CA GLU A 98 2.31 -7.00 13.31
C GLU A 98 1.87 -6.28 12.03
N PHE A 99 0.80 -5.47 12.10
CA PHE A 99 0.24 -4.65 11.02
C PHE A 99 0.99 -3.33 10.80
N GLU A 100 2.32 -3.40 10.72
CA GLU A 100 3.16 -2.25 10.46
C GLU A 100 3.50 -2.11 8.97
N MET A 101 3.37 -0.89 8.46
CA MET A 101 3.77 -0.51 7.12
C MET A 101 5.23 -0.07 7.12
N THR A 102 6.10 -0.84 6.47
CA THR A 102 7.54 -0.51 6.39
C THR A 102 7.79 0.61 5.38
N PRO A 103 8.95 1.30 5.41
CA PRO A 103 9.31 2.28 4.38
C PRO A 103 9.27 1.69 2.96
N PHE A 104 9.73 0.44 2.79
CA PHE A 104 9.60 -0.28 1.52
C PHE A 104 8.12 -0.47 1.14
N GLY A 105 7.29 -0.94 2.08
CA GLY A 105 5.85 -1.07 1.87
C GLY A 105 5.18 0.25 1.48
N MET A 106 5.60 1.37 2.08
CA MET A 106 5.10 2.70 1.74
C MET A 106 5.41 3.10 0.31
N ILE A 107 6.65 2.88 -0.15
CA ILE A 107 7.04 3.13 -1.54
C ILE A 107 6.22 2.25 -2.49
N ILE A 108 6.08 0.95 -2.19
CA ILE A 108 5.31 0.01 -3.00
C ILE A 108 3.84 0.44 -3.10
N THR A 109 3.22 0.82 -1.98
CA THR A 109 1.84 1.31 -1.97
C THR A 109 1.70 2.52 -2.89
N VAL A 110 2.56 3.54 -2.75
CA VAL A 110 2.49 4.74 -3.60
C VAL A 110 2.60 4.35 -5.07
N VAL A 111 3.66 3.62 -5.46
CA VAL A 111 3.88 3.21 -6.86
C VAL A 111 2.67 2.43 -7.41
N PHE A 112 2.16 1.48 -6.65
CA PHE A 112 1.03 0.65 -7.08
C PHE A 112 -0.31 1.39 -7.14
N SER A 113 -0.51 2.41 -6.30
CA SER A 113 -1.69 3.25 -6.39
C SER A 113 -1.70 4.09 -7.66
N TYR A 114 -0.58 4.73 -8.04
CA TYR A 114 -0.51 5.44 -9.31
C TYR A 114 -0.63 4.50 -10.51
N LEU A 115 0.03 3.33 -10.44
CA LEU A 115 0.02 2.34 -11.52
C LEU A 115 -1.36 1.70 -11.72
N SER A 116 -2.12 1.45 -10.65
CA SER A 116 -3.47 0.88 -10.76
C SER A 116 -4.46 1.85 -11.40
N ILE A 117 -4.38 3.15 -11.09
CA ILE A 117 -5.15 4.19 -11.78
C ILE A 117 -4.81 4.19 -13.27
N TYR A 118 -3.51 4.20 -13.60
CA TYR A 118 -3.04 4.16 -14.99
C TYR A 118 -3.59 2.94 -15.75
N LEU A 119 -3.42 1.74 -15.18
CA LEU A 119 -3.86 0.50 -15.81
C LEU A 119 -5.38 0.45 -15.95
N SER A 120 -6.13 0.98 -14.97
CA SER A 120 -7.60 1.03 -15.05
C SER A 120 -8.08 1.89 -16.21
N GLU A 121 -7.43 3.04 -16.44
CA GLU A 121 -7.76 3.93 -17.55
C GLU A 121 -7.35 3.32 -18.89
N VAL A 122 -6.16 2.72 -18.97
CA VAL A 122 -5.71 2.00 -20.17
C VAL A 122 -6.72 0.91 -20.58
N LEU A 123 -7.19 0.11 -19.62
CA LEU A 123 -8.18 -0.93 -19.87
C LEU A 123 -9.53 -0.34 -20.31
N ASN A 124 -9.96 0.74 -19.67
CA ASN A 124 -11.20 1.43 -20.02
C ASN A 124 -11.16 1.93 -21.47
N LEU A 125 -10.10 2.65 -21.84
CA LEU A 125 -9.88 3.18 -23.18
C LEU A 125 -9.76 2.06 -24.22
N ALA A 126 -9.05 0.98 -23.92
CA ALA A 126 -8.93 -0.16 -24.82
C ALA A 126 -10.30 -0.80 -25.11
N VAL A 127 -11.18 -0.89 -24.12
CA VAL A 127 -12.56 -1.38 -24.32
C VAL A 127 -13.40 -0.40 -25.16
N ILE A 128 -13.26 0.91 -24.93
CA ILE A 128 -13.95 1.94 -25.72
C ILE A 128 -13.52 1.86 -27.18
N PHE A 129 -12.22 1.84 -27.45
CA PHE A 129 -11.69 1.75 -28.82
C PHE A 129 -12.00 0.41 -29.47
N LYS A 130 -12.05 -0.69 -28.70
CA LYS A 130 -12.46 -1.99 -29.25
C LYS A 130 -13.92 -1.98 -29.75
N LYS A 131 -14.80 -1.18 -29.14
CA LYS A 131 -16.17 -0.96 -29.62
C LYS A 131 -16.21 -0.12 -30.90
N GLN A 132 -15.28 0.84 -31.05
CA GLN A 132 -15.18 1.69 -32.24
C GLN A 132 -14.51 0.98 -33.43
N TYR A 133 -13.53 0.12 -33.15
CA TYR A 133 -12.76 -0.64 -34.12
C TYR A 133 -12.90 -2.16 -33.88
N PRO A 134 -14.07 -2.74 -34.21
CA PRO A 134 -14.39 -4.13 -33.88
C PRO A 134 -13.55 -5.17 -34.64
N ASP A 135 -12.90 -4.80 -35.74
CA ASP A 135 -12.08 -5.72 -36.52
C ASP A 135 -10.62 -5.81 -36.04
N THR A 136 -10.15 -4.85 -35.25
CA THR A 136 -8.78 -4.80 -34.73
C THR A 136 -8.62 -5.70 -33.49
N LYS A 137 -7.48 -6.39 -33.32
CA LYS A 137 -7.27 -7.23 -32.13
C LYS A 137 -7.20 -6.37 -30.88
N PHE A 138 -7.74 -6.88 -29.78
CA PHE A 138 -7.76 -6.15 -28.49
C PHE A 138 -6.34 -5.78 -28.01
N PHE A 139 -5.37 -6.69 -28.14
CA PHE A 139 -4.00 -6.43 -27.71
C PHE A 139 -3.31 -5.33 -28.52
N ASP A 140 -3.62 -5.22 -29.83
CA ASP A 140 -3.07 -4.16 -30.67
C ASP A 140 -3.59 -2.79 -30.19
N ILE A 141 -4.89 -2.71 -29.92
CA ILE A 141 -5.53 -1.51 -29.32
C ILE A 141 -4.93 -1.21 -27.94
N LEU A 142 -4.73 -2.23 -27.09
CA LEU A 142 -4.17 -2.05 -25.76
C LEU A 142 -2.76 -1.45 -25.82
N ILE A 143 -1.90 -1.96 -26.71
CA ILE A 143 -0.55 -1.43 -26.93
C ILE A 143 -0.60 0.02 -27.44
N GLU A 144 -1.51 0.31 -28.38
CA GLU A 144 -1.69 1.65 -28.93
C GLU A 144 -2.13 2.65 -27.85
N VAL A 145 -3.06 2.26 -26.97
CA VAL A 145 -3.46 3.07 -25.82
C VAL A 145 -2.28 3.32 -24.89
N ILE A 146 -1.56 2.28 -24.49
CA ILE A 146 -0.40 2.40 -23.58
C ILE A 146 0.64 3.39 -24.13
N THR A 147 0.89 3.36 -25.43
CA THR A 147 1.91 4.21 -26.06
C THR A 147 1.43 5.65 -26.27
N ASN A 148 0.12 5.87 -26.44
CA ASN A 148 -0.42 7.19 -26.83
C ASN A 148 -1.29 7.88 -25.78
N ILE A 149 -1.59 7.26 -24.63
CA ILE A 149 -2.47 7.84 -23.60
C ILE A 149 -2.02 9.23 -23.12
N PHE A 150 -0.72 9.51 -23.11
CA PHE A 150 -0.18 10.84 -22.79
C PHE A 150 -0.17 11.81 -23.98
N ASN A 151 -0.26 11.32 -25.21
CA ASN A 151 -0.32 12.16 -26.42
C ASN A 151 -1.74 12.66 -26.68
N VAL A 152 -2.76 11.92 -26.22
CA VAL A 152 -4.17 12.27 -26.39
C VAL A 152 -4.63 13.21 -25.27
N ASP A 153 -5.04 14.43 -25.62
CA ASP A 153 -5.30 15.51 -24.65
C ASP A 153 -6.35 15.16 -23.59
N TRP A 154 -7.50 14.62 -23.99
CA TRP A 154 -8.59 14.30 -23.07
C TRP A 154 -8.20 13.16 -22.12
N ALA A 155 -7.60 12.08 -22.64
CA ALA A 155 -7.16 10.94 -21.84
C ALA A 155 -6.07 11.34 -20.84
N ARG A 156 -5.10 12.16 -21.29
CA ARG A 156 -4.08 12.73 -20.42
C ARG A 156 -4.69 13.59 -19.31
N GLN A 157 -5.65 14.45 -19.62
CA GLN A 157 -6.29 15.32 -18.62
C GLN A 157 -7.00 14.51 -17.52
N TYR A 158 -7.75 13.47 -17.88
CA TYR A 158 -8.40 12.59 -16.91
C TYR A 158 -7.39 11.86 -16.02
N LEU A 159 -6.38 11.22 -16.63
CA LEU A 159 -5.36 10.48 -15.89
C LEU A 159 -4.57 11.39 -14.93
N VAL A 160 -4.10 12.54 -15.43
CA VAL A 160 -3.36 13.51 -14.63
C VAL A 160 -4.24 14.08 -13.51
N GLY A 161 -5.54 14.31 -13.77
CA GLY A 161 -6.49 14.74 -12.75
C GLY A 161 -6.58 13.77 -11.57
N TYR A 162 -6.74 12.47 -11.83
CA TYR A 162 -6.74 11.45 -10.78
C TYR A 162 -5.42 11.37 -10.01
N TRP A 163 -4.29 11.53 -10.71
CA TRP A 163 -2.97 11.56 -10.07
C TRP A 163 -2.77 12.79 -9.20
N ILE A 164 -3.21 13.98 -9.63
CA ILE A 164 -3.17 15.19 -8.80
C ILE A 164 -4.03 14.99 -7.55
N PHE A 165 -5.24 14.45 -7.71
CA PHE A 165 -6.13 14.17 -6.58
C PHE A 165 -5.49 13.18 -5.59
N LEU A 166 -4.92 12.07 -6.09
CA LEU A 166 -4.19 11.11 -5.27
C LEU A 166 -3.02 11.77 -4.51
N THR A 167 -2.26 12.64 -5.18
CA THR A 167 -1.13 13.35 -4.60
C THR A 167 -1.58 14.25 -3.43
N ILE A 168 -2.64 15.03 -3.64
CA ILE A 168 -3.23 15.90 -2.61
C ILE A 168 -3.71 15.04 -1.44
N PHE A 169 -4.38 13.93 -1.72
CA PHE A 169 -4.90 13.04 -0.70
C PHE A 169 -3.79 12.43 0.17
N ILE A 170 -2.72 11.93 -0.45
CA ILE A 170 -1.53 11.43 0.25
C ILE A 170 -0.90 12.54 1.11
N ALA A 171 -0.77 13.77 0.59
CA ALA A 171 -0.20 14.89 1.32
C ALA A 171 -1.03 15.26 2.56
N VAL A 172 -2.35 15.31 2.43
CA VAL A 172 -3.27 15.58 3.55
C VAL A 172 -3.13 14.51 4.63
N PHE A 173 -3.08 13.23 4.27
CA PHE A 173 -2.87 12.14 5.21
C PHE A 173 -1.51 12.22 5.92
N ALA A 174 -0.45 12.53 5.18
CA ALA A 174 0.89 12.69 5.75
C ALA A 174 0.94 13.85 6.77
N ILE A 175 0.37 15.01 6.42
CA ILE A 175 0.31 16.18 7.30
C ILE A 175 -0.54 15.90 8.53
N GLY A 176 -1.72 15.29 8.35
CA GLY A 176 -2.61 14.90 9.44
C GLY A 176 -1.94 13.94 10.42
N GLY A 177 -1.22 12.94 9.91
CA GLY A 177 -0.42 12.02 10.73
C GLY A 177 0.67 12.72 11.55
N LEU A 178 1.36 13.72 10.96
CA LEU A 178 2.36 14.52 11.67
C LEU A 178 1.74 15.35 12.81
N PHE A 179 0.59 15.99 12.56
CA PHE A 179 -0.13 16.75 13.59
C PHE A 179 -0.61 15.85 14.74
N TRP A 180 -1.18 14.69 14.41
CA TRP A 180 -1.64 13.72 15.41
C TRP A 180 -0.48 13.21 16.28
N LYS A 181 0.67 12.94 15.65
CA LYS A 181 1.90 12.55 16.37
C LYS A 181 2.37 13.63 17.34
N ARG A 182 2.37 14.90 16.91
CA ARG A 182 2.72 16.04 17.78
C ARG A 182 1.75 16.13 18.97
N LYS A 183 0.45 15.93 18.74
CA LYS A 183 -0.59 15.91 19.79
C LYS A 183 -0.38 14.77 20.78
N LEU A 184 -0.17 13.54 20.30
CA LEU A 184 0.11 12.37 21.15
C LEU A 184 1.37 12.54 21.99
N LYS A 185 2.43 13.12 21.40
CA LYS A 185 3.67 13.40 22.13
C LYS A 185 3.44 14.40 23.27
N LYS A 186 2.71 15.49 23.01
CA LYS A 186 2.34 16.48 24.03
C LYS A 186 1.58 15.84 25.19
N MET A 187 0.54 15.05 24.91
CA MET A 187 -0.25 14.38 25.96
C MET A 187 0.60 13.39 26.78
N LYS A 188 1.53 12.67 26.15
CA LYS A 188 2.42 11.74 26.85
C LYS A 188 3.43 12.45 27.75
N ASP A 189 3.94 13.60 27.31
CA ASP A 189 4.89 14.42 28.08
C ASP A 189 4.18 15.12 29.26
N GLU A 190 2.91 15.53 29.11
CA GLU A 190 2.09 16.09 30.20
C GLU A 190 1.74 15.03 31.27
N ASN A 191 1.30 13.84 30.87
CA ASN A 191 1.00 12.75 31.80
C ASN A 191 2.23 12.30 32.60
N ARG A 192 3.42 12.35 31.99
CA ARG A 192 4.67 12.01 32.69
C ARG A 192 5.02 13.05 33.77
N LYS A 193 4.85 14.33 33.45
CA LYS A 193 5.04 15.42 34.43
C LYS A 193 4.03 15.39 35.57
N ALA A 194 2.78 15.00 35.29
CA ALA A 194 1.75 14.85 36.31
C ALA A 194 1.99 13.65 37.23
N GLY A 195 2.58 12.56 36.72
CA GLY A 195 2.94 11.38 37.52
C GLY A 195 4.18 11.58 38.41
N ASP A 196 5.12 12.47 38.03
CA ASP A 196 6.30 12.82 38.85
C ASP A 196 5.97 13.83 39.98
N LEU A 197 4.71 14.30 40.08
CA LEU A 197 4.23 15.25 41.09
C LEU A 197 3.51 14.57 42.28
N PHE A 198 3.43 13.23 42.28
CA PHE A 198 2.90 12.39 43.35
C PHE A 198 3.94 11.35 43.78
#